data_AF-A0A945UED7-F1
#
_entry.id   AF-A0A945UED7-F1
#
_cell.length_a   1.000
_cell.length_b   1.000
_cell.length_c   1.000
_cell.angle_alpha   90.00
_cell.angle_beta   90.00
_cell.angle_gamma   90.00
#
_symmetry.space_group_name_H-M   'P 1'
#
loop_
_entity.id
_entity.type
_entity.pdbx_description
1 polymer ?
#
loop_
_entity_poly.entity_id
_entity_poly.type
_entity_poly.pdbx_seq_one_letter_code
_entity_poly.pdbx_strand_id
1 'polypeptide(L)'
;MSLSILQRIAAGDQLAVADCMTQYNDLIWSLARRYLGMDADAEDAVQEILIELWSNAARFNPDFGSEVTFVSTIARRRLIDRLRKKGRAPGISTIDDTPESALVKEGEDISQYTEMQNVVDVLGEMNPEHQQILSLSVYEGYSHSEIAERLDMPLGTVKTKVRRGLIHIREQLKITEEGAD
;
A
#
# COMPACT_ATOMS: atom_id res chain seq x y z
N MET A 1 22.50 5.55 -12.11
CA MET A 1 21.20 5.69 -11.43
C MET A 1 21.48 6.03 -9.98
N SER A 2 20.89 7.10 -9.45
CA SER A 2 20.96 7.39 -8.02
C SER A 2 20.17 6.33 -7.26
N LEU A 3 20.74 5.78 -6.18
CA LEU A 3 20.02 4.87 -5.30
C LEU A 3 18.84 5.60 -4.66
N SER A 4 17.73 4.90 -4.54
CA SER A 4 16.53 5.38 -3.84
C SER A 4 16.81 5.54 -2.33
N ILE A 5 15.96 6.27 -1.60
CA ILE A 5 16.15 6.51 -0.16
C ILE A 5 16.18 5.17 0.60
N LEU A 6 15.24 4.27 0.32
CA LEU A 6 15.15 2.94 0.93
C LEU A 6 16.33 2.04 0.55
N GLN A 7 16.84 2.14 -0.68
CA GLN A 7 18.04 1.41 -1.09
C GLN A 7 19.28 1.90 -0.34
N ARG A 8 19.40 3.22 -0.09
CA ARG A 8 20.48 3.78 0.73
C ARG A 8 20.37 3.36 2.19
N ILE A 9 19.16 3.35 2.75
CA ILE A 9 18.90 2.81 4.09
C ILE A 9 19.31 1.33 4.17
N ALA A 10 18.94 0.52 3.17
CA ALA A 10 19.31 -0.89 3.10
C ALA A 10 20.83 -1.11 3.00
N ALA A 11 21.55 -0.15 2.39
CA ALA A 11 23.00 -0.13 2.32
C ALA A 11 23.69 0.39 3.60
N GLY A 12 22.92 0.80 4.62
CA GLY A 12 23.45 1.29 5.90
C GLY A 12 23.83 2.77 5.91
N ASP A 13 23.39 3.56 4.92
CA ASP A 13 23.60 5.01 4.92
C ASP A 13 22.77 5.69 6.03
N GLN A 14 23.45 6.22 7.04
CA GLN A 14 22.81 6.89 8.16
C GLN A 14 22.09 8.19 7.76
N LEU A 15 22.58 8.90 6.73
CA LEU A 15 21.94 10.13 6.26
C LEU A 15 20.61 9.84 5.55
N ALA A 16 20.48 8.66 4.94
CA ALA A 16 19.26 8.26 4.27
C ALA A 16 18.06 8.10 5.23
N VAL A 17 18.30 7.90 6.53
CA VAL A 17 17.24 7.87 7.54
C VAL A 17 16.60 9.25 7.70
N ALA A 18 17.41 10.31 7.76
CA ALA A 18 16.91 11.68 7.83
C ALA A 18 16.17 12.07 6.54
N ASP A 19 16.69 11.64 5.38
CA ASP A 19 16.04 11.85 4.09
C ASP A 19 14.67 11.15 4.03
N CYS A 20 14.58 9.91 4.53
CA CYS A 20 13.32 9.17 4.63
C CYS A 20 12.29 9.85 5.52
N MET A 21 12.71 10.36 6.68
CA MET A 21 11.82 11.12 7.55
C MET A 21 11.32 12.38 6.83
N THR A 22 12.24 13.16 6.27
CA THR A 22 11.88 14.42 5.57
C THR A 22 10.93 14.16 4.41
N GLN A 23 11.13 13.09 3.65
CA GLN A 23 10.34 12.78 2.46
C GLN A 23 8.97 12.18 2.78
N TYR A 24 8.86 11.31 3.77
CA TYR A 24 7.66 10.49 3.98
C TYR A 24 6.86 10.83 5.24
N ASN A 25 7.37 11.70 6.13
CA ASN A 25 6.68 12.02 7.37
C ASN A 25 5.27 12.58 7.13
N ASP A 26 5.09 13.51 6.19
CA ASP A 26 3.79 14.12 5.90
C ASP A 26 2.78 13.11 5.34
N LEU A 27 3.25 12.22 4.46
CA LEU A 27 2.45 11.11 3.93
C LEU A 27 2.00 10.18 5.07
N ILE A 28 2.93 9.71 5.90
CA ILE A 28 2.63 8.78 6.99
C ILE A 28 1.71 9.46 8.03
N TRP A 29 1.94 10.73 8.33
CA TRP A 29 1.12 11.53 9.23
C TRP A 29 -0.32 11.68 8.73
N SER A 30 -0.50 12.03 7.45
CA SER A 30 -1.83 12.17 6.85
C SER A 30 -2.62 10.85 6.90
N LEU A 31 -1.96 9.72 6.60
CA LEU A 31 -2.54 8.38 6.72
C LEU A 31 -2.91 8.06 8.17
N ALA A 32 -2.00 8.33 9.12
CA ALA A 32 -2.21 8.04 10.53
C ALA A 32 -3.38 8.83 11.12
N ARG A 33 -3.46 10.14 10.83
CA ARG A 33 -4.59 10.99 11.24
C ARG A 33 -5.91 10.50 10.65
N ARG A 34 -5.92 10.12 9.37
CA ARG A 34 -7.13 9.61 8.69
C ARG A 34 -7.65 8.32 9.34
N TYR A 35 -6.76 7.41 9.70
CA TYR A 35 -7.16 6.12 10.28
C TYR A 35 -7.51 6.22 11.77
N LEU A 36 -6.79 7.02 12.56
CA LEU A 36 -6.87 6.98 14.03
C LEU A 36 -7.66 8.14 14.64
N GLY A 37 -7.81 9.26 13.92
CA GLY A 37 -8.60 10.43 14.32
C GLY A 37 -8.07 11.24 15.52
N MET A 38 -7.24 10.64 16.39
CA MET A 38 -6.64 11.29 17.57
C MET A 38 -5.13 11.55 17.33
N ASP A 39 -4.69 12.78 17.60
CA ASP A 39 -3.32 13.24 17.33
C ASP A 39 -2.26 12.40 18.04
N ALA A 40 -2.42 12.14 19.34
CA ALA A 40 -1.47 11.33 20.12
C ALA A 40 -1.33 9.90 19.56
N ASP A 41 -2.43 9.31 19.08
CA ASP A 41 -2.40 7.98 18.49
C ASP A 41 -1.74 7.97 17.11
N ALA A 42 -1.90 9.05 16.36
CA ALA A 42 -1.26 9.24 15.07
C ALA A 42 0.26 9.40 15.22
N GLU A 43 0.73 10.19 16.21
CA GLU A 43 2.16 10.40 16.47
C GLU A 43 2.87 9.08 16.80
N ASP A 44 2.29 8.29 17.70
CA ASP A 44 2.80 6.95 18.02
C ASP A 44 2.86 6.06 16.76
N ALA A 45 1.80 6.08 15.95
CA ALA A 45 1.73 5.25 14.75
C ALA A 45 2.79 5.66 13.72
N VAL A 46 3.04 6.96 13.54
CA VAL A 46 4.10 7.44 12.63
C VAL A 46 5.46 6.92 13.05
N GLN A 47 5.78 7.00 14.34
CA GLN A 47 7.07 6.50 14.86
C GLN A 47 7.22 4.99 14.62
N GLU A 48 6.18 4.20 14.93
CA GLU A 48 6.19 2.76 14.68
C GLU A 48 6.37 2.43 13.20
N ILE A 49 5.70 3.16 12.30
CA ILE A 49 5.80 2.97 10.85
C ILE A 49 7.21 3.30 10.34
N LEU A 50 7.82 4.39 10.80
CA LEU A 50 9.19 4.76 10.43
C LEU A 50 10.21 3.70 10.87
N ILE A 51 10.05 3.13 12.07
CA ILE A 51 10.89 2.04 12.55
C ILE A 51 10.71 0.78 11.69
N GLU A 52 9.47 0.47 11.31
CA GLU A 52 9.15 -0.67 10.46
C GLU A 52 9.70 -0.49 9.05
N LEU A 53 9.63 0.72 8.49
CA LEU A 53 10.24 1.08 7.21
C LEU A 53 11.74 0.87 7.22
N TRP A 54 12.42 1.34 8.26
CA TRP A 54 13.85 1.12 8.42
C TRP A 54 14.19 -0.37 8.43
N SER A 55 13.46 -1.16 9.22
CA SER A 55 13.69 -2.61 9.36
C SER A 55 13.39 -3.40 8.08
N ASN A 56 12.51 -2.87 7.21
CA ASN A 56 12.09 -3.54 5.98
C ASN A 56 12.64 -2.90 4.71
N ALA A 57 13.48 -1.86 4.79
CA ALA A 57 14.00 -1.14 3.63
C ALA A 57 14.69 -2.06 2.62
N ALA A 58 15.41 -3.09 3.07
CA ALA A 58 16.05 -4.09 2.20
C ALA A 58 15.07 -4.95 1.38
N ARG A 59 13.78 -4.93 1.71
CA ARG A 59 12.73 -5.63 0.95
C ARG A 59 12.16 -4.76 -0.19
N PHE A 60 12.47 -3.48 -0.21
CA PHE A 60 12.08 -2.62 -1.32
C PHE A 60 12.79 -3.07 -2.59
N ASN A 61 12.01 -3.21 -3.66
CA ASN A 61 12.53 -3.50 -4.98
C ASN A 61 11.80 -2.60 -6.00
N PRO A 62 12.55 -1.72 -6.71
CA PRO A 62 11.96 -0.77 -7.66
C PRO A 62 11.27 -1.44 -8.86
N ASP A 63 11.60 -2.70 -9.18
CA ASP A 63 10.95 -3.47 -10.26
C ASP A 63 9.48 -3.81 -9.92
N PHE A 64 9.10 -3.74 -8.64
CA PHE A 64 7.76 -4.11 -8.17
C PHE A 64 6.88 -2.91 -7.81
N GLY A 65 7.43 -1.69 -7.75
CA GLY A 65 6.67 -0.47 -7.45
C GLY A 65 7.54 0.68 -6.98
N SER A 66 6.94 1.86 -6.83
CA SER A 66 7.63 3.06 -6.32
C SER A 66 7.90 2.96 -4.82
N GLU A 67 8.84 3.76 -4.32
CA GLU A 67 9.09 3.87 -2.87
C GLU A 67 7.85 4.34 -2.12
N VAL A 68 7.10 5.29 -2.70
CA VAL A 68 5.85 5.80 -2.13
C VAL A 68 4.84 4.66 -1.93
N THR A 69 4.67 3.79 -2.92
CA THR A 69 3.78 2.63 -2.80
C THR A 69 4.23 1.67 -1.69
N PHE A 70 5.54 1.44 -1.56
CA PHE A 70 6.09 0.59 -0.51
C PHE A 70 5.87 1.18 0.90
N VAL A 71 6.15 2.48 1.06
CA VAL A 71 5.93 3.23 2.30
C VAL A 71 4.46 3.19 2.70
N SER A 72 3.55 3.53 1.78
CA SER A 72 2.10 3.50 1.99
C SER A 72 1.60 2.11 2.38
N THR A 73 2.17 1.05 1.80
CA THR A 73 1.80 -0.33 2.13
C THR A 73 2.16 -0.69 3.57
N ILE A 74 3.37 -0.34 4.03
CA ILE A 74 3.80 -0.57 5.41
C ILE A 74 2.95 0.28 6.37
N ALA A 75 2.76 1.56 6.07
CA ALA A 75 1.95 2.46 6.87
C ALA A 75 0.52 1.94 7.06
N ARG A 76 -0.15 1.58 5.96
CA ARG A 76 -1.53 1.07 5.98
C ARG A 76 -1.65 -0.20 6.82
N ARG A 77 -0.75 -1.17 6.63
CA ARG A 77 -0.74 -2.42 7.42
C ARG A 77 -0.66 -2.11 8.91
N ARG A 78 0.29 -1.26 9.31
CA ARG A 78 0.48 -0.91 10.71
C ARG A 78 -0.74 -0.21 11.33
N LEU A 79 -1.36 0.70 10.57
CA LEU A 79 -2.56 1.41 11.01
C LEU A 79 -3.75 0.48 11.18
N ILE A 80 -3.96 -0.46 10.24
CA ILE A 80 -5.00 -1.48 10.33
C ILE A 80 -4.79 -2.38 11.54
N ASP A 81 -3.56 -2.83 11.78
CA ASP A 81 -3.24 -3.64 12.96
C ASP A 81 -3.53 -2.90 14.27
N ARG A 82 -3.25 -1.60 14.32
CA ARG A 82 -3.55 -0.75 15.49
C ARG A 82 -5.06 -0.58 15.69
N LEU A 83 -5.83 -0.41 14.60
CA LEU A 83 -7.30 -0.35 14.65
C LEU A 83 -7.90 -1.67 15.18
N ARG A 84 -7.44 -2.81 14.64
CA ARG A 84 -7.87 -4.15 15.08
C ARG A 84 -7.62 -4.35 16.59
N LYS A 85 -6.42 -3.98 17.08
CA LYS A 85 -6.07 -4.09 18.52
C LYS A 85 -6.98 -3.24 19.43
N LYS A 86 -7.51 -2.12 18.94
CA LYS A 86 -8.42 -1.25 19.71
C LYS A 86 -9.88 -1.70 19.70
N GLY A 87 -10.20 -2.85 19.07
CA GLY A 87 -11.58 -3.31 18.90
C GLY A 87 -12.41 -2.42 17.97
N ARG A 88 -11.77 -1.44 17.32
CA ARG A 88 -12.34 -0.63 16.25
C ARG A 88 -12.04 -1.36 14.95
N ALA A 89 -12.81 -2.41 14.65
CA ALA A 89 -12.78 -2.98 13.31
C ALA A 89 -13.03 -1.84 12.31
N PRO A 90 -12.20 -1.64 11.28
CA PRO A 90 -12.46 -0.60 10.31
C PRO A 90 -13.83 -0.87 9.68
N GLY A 91 -14.78 0.02 9.94
CA GLY A 91 -15.99 0.11 9.14
C GLY A 91 -15.55 0.40 7.71
N ILE A 92 -15.99 -0.44 6.79
CA ILE A 92 -15.75 -0.29 5.36
C ILE A 92 -16.37 1.04 4.93
N SER A 93 -15.57 2.09 4.86
CA SER A 93 -15.85 3.21 3.96
C SER A 93 -15.28 2.80 2.61
N THR A 94 -16.16 2.14 1.84
CA THR A 94 -16.25 2.06 0.38
C THR A 94 -15.05 2.57 -0.42
N ILE A 95 -14.44 1.66 -1.19
CA ILE A 95 -14.01 1.69 -2.62
C ILE A 95 -13.44 2.99 -3.26
N ASP A 96 -13.55 4.16 -2.66
CA ASP A 96 -13.35 5.45 -3.33
C ASP A 96 -12.07 6.20 -2.94
N ASP A 97 -11.25 5.70 -2.01
CA ASP A 97 -10.11 6.47 -1.50
C ASP A 97 -8.81 5.67 -1.56
N THR A 98 -8.18 5.69 -2.74
CA THR A 98 -6.76 5.33 -2.88
C THR A 98 -5.86 6.37 -2.18
N PRO A 99 -4.67 5.97 -1.69
CA PRO A 99 -3.74 6.85 -0.97
C PRO A 99 -3.11 7.95 -1.84
N GLU A 100 -3.34 7.93 -3.15
CA GLU A 100 -2.71 8.84 -4.11
C GLU A 100 -3.19 10.29 -3.94
N SER A 101 -4.38 10.48 -3.36
CA SER A 101 -4.94 11.79 -3.01
C SER A 101 -4.10 12.58 -1.98
N ALA A 102 -3.26 11.92 -1.16
CA ALA A 102 -2.51 12.59 -0.10
C ALA A 102 -1.22 13.29 -0.57
N LEU A 103 -0.79 13.10 -1.82
CA LEU A 103 0.39 13.76 -2.41
C LEU A 103 0.04 14.76 -3.52
N VAL A 104 -1.24 15.03 -3.75
CA VAL A 104 -1.68 16.00 -4.76
C VAL A 104 -1.41 17.41 -4.25
N LYS A 105 -0.25 17.96 -4.64
CA LYS A 105 -0.14 19.42 -4.83
C LYS A 105 -1.29 19.84 -5.76
N GLU A 106 -2.00 20.90 -5.39
CA GLU A 106 -3.09 21.48 -6.15
C GLU A 106 -2.75 21.56 -7.66
N GLY A 107 -3.44 20.74 -8.45
CA GLY A 107 -3.49 20.83 -9.91
C GLY A 107 -2.98 19.61 -10.68
N GLU A 108 -3.76 18.52 -10.71
CA GLU A 108 -3.71 17.38 -11.67
C GLU A 108 -4.78 16.37 -11.20
N ASP A 109 -5.56 15.62 -11.99
CA ASP A 109 -5.92 15.66 -13.41
C ASP A 109 -7.10 14.66 -13.58
N ILE A 110 -7.98 14.83 -14.58
CA ILE A 110 -9.15 13.95 -14.84
C ILE A 110 -8.72 12.50 -15.19
N SER A 111 -7.44 12.30 -15.52
CA SER A 111 -6.83 11.01 -15.84
C SER A 111 -6.83 10.02 -14.67
N GLN A 112 -6.60 10.48 -13.42
CA GLN A 112 -6.48 9.60 -12.24
C GLN A 112 -7.82 8.94 -11.87
N TYR A 113 -8.94 9.64 -12.06
CA TYR A 113 -10.28 9.07 -11.85
C TYR A 113 -10.59 7.97 -12.88
N THR A 114 -10.14 8.16 -14.12
CA THR A 114 -10.31 7.17 -15.19
C THR A 114 -9.47 5.92 -14.92
N GLU A 115 -8.24 6.11 -14.45
CA GLU A 115 -7.35 5.01 -14.06
C GLU A 115 -7.91 4.20 -12.88
N MET A 116 -8.51 4.87 -11.89
CA MET A 116 -9.10 4.22 -10.73
C MET A 116 -10.36 3.40 -11.08
N GLN A 117 -11.21 3.91 -11.99
CA GLN A 117 -12.36 3.16 -12.50
C GLN A 117 -11.93 1.93 -13.29
N ASN A 118 -10.88 2.05 -14.12
CA ASN A 118 -10.32 0.93 -14.86
C ASN A 118 -9.77 -0.18 -13.93
N VAL A 119 -9.16 0.18 -12.80
CA VAL A 119 -8.71 -0.79 -11.79
C VAL A 119 -9.89 -1.55 -11.18
N VAL A 120 -10.99 -0.86 -10.86
CA VAL A 120 -12.19 -1.47 -10.26
C VAL A 120 -12.86 -2.42 -11.24
N ASP A 121 -12.96 -2.03 -12.51
CA ASP A 121 -13.56 -2.85 -13.56
C ASP A 121 -12.72 -4.11 -13.84
N VAL A 122 -11.39 -3.97 -13.95
CA VAL A 122 -10.47 -5.10 -14.10
C VAL A 122 -10.52 -6.05 -12.90
N LEU A 123 -10.63 -5.52 -11.68
CA LEU A 123 -10.83 -6.33 -10.47
C LEU A 123 -12.16 -7.09 -10.48
N GLY A 124 -13.21 -6.52 -11.09
CA GLY A 124 -14.53 -7.13 -11.25
C GLY A 124 -14.56 -8.29 -12.25
N GLU A 125 -13.66 -8.31 -13.23
CA GLU A 125 -13.54 -9.39 -14.22
C GLU A 125 -12.71 -10.59 -13.71
N MET A 126 -12.00 -10.45 -12.60
CA MET A 126 -11.22 -11.52 -12.00
C MET A 126 -12.10 -12.60 -11.36
N ASN A 127 -11.58 -13.84 -11.31
CA ASN A 127 -12.23 -14.91 -10.56
C ASN A 127 -12.48 -14.47 -9.09
N PRO A 128 -13.69 -14.70 -8.53
CA PRO A 128 -14.06 -14.30 -7.17
C PRO A 128 -13.04 -14.67 -6.09
N GLU A 129 -12.37 -15.83 -6.22
CA GLU A 129 -11.38 -16.27 -5.25
C GLU A 129 -10.10 -15.39 -5.30
N HIS A 130 -9.69 -14.94 -6.48
CA HIS A 130 -8.57 -14.01 -6.63
C HIS A 130 -8.93 -12.61 -6.16
N GLN A 131 -10.15 -12.16 -6.48
CA GLN A 131 -10.68 -10.87 -6.02
C GLN A 131 -10.74 -10.82 -4.48
N GLN A 132 -11.20 -11.89 -3.83
CA GLN A 132 -11.27 -11.99 -2.38
C GLN A 132 -9.87 -11.95 -1.74
N ILE A 133 -8.90 -12.69 -2.29
CA ILE A 133 -7.51 -12.69 -1.78
C ILE A 133 -6.86 -11.30 -1.94
N LEU A 134 -7.05 -10.66 -3.09
CA LEU A 134 -6.54 -9.31 -3.32
C LEU A 134 -7.23 -8.30 -2.42
N SER A 135 -8.54 -8.43 -2.19
CA SER A 135 -9.28 -7.54 -1.31
C SER A 135 -8.79 -7.63 0.13
N LEU A 136 -8.63 -8.86 0.64
CA LEU A 136 -8.08 -9.09 1.97
C LEU A 136 -6.67 -8.51 2.13
N SER A 137 -5.84 -8.61 1.09
CA SER A 137 -4.46 -8.12 1.13
C SER A 137 -4.37 -6.60 0.98
N VAL A 138 -5.10 -6.02 0.02
CA VAL A 138 -4.94 -4.62 -0.39
C VAL A 138 -5.87 -3.73 0.42
N TYR A 139 -7.16 -4.08 0.53
CA TYR A 139 -8.14 -3.25 1.23
C TYR A 139 -8.18 -3.51 2.73
N GLU A 140 -8.28 -4.79 3.11
CA GLU A 140 -8.38 -5.16 4.52
C GLU A 140 -7.01 -5.26 5.21
N GLY A 141 -5.92 -5.17 4.45
CA GLY A 141 -4.55 -5.08 4.97
C GLY A 141 -4.00 -6.34 5.64
N TYR A 142 -4.65 -7.50 5.46
CA TYR A 142 -4.13 -8.76 5.98
C TYR A 142 -2.80 -9.13 5.32
N SER A 143 -1.88 -9.62 6.13
CA SER A 143 -0.68 -10.30 5.67
C SER A 143 -1.04 -11.59 4.93
N HIS A 144 -0.16 -12.05 4.04
CA HIS A 144 -0.39 -13.32 3.33
C HIS A 144 -0.55 -14.52 4.28
N SER A 145 0.07 -14.48 5.46
CA SER A 145 -0.09 -15.49 6.52
C SER A 145 -1.49 -15.45 7.14
N GLU A 146 -2.01 -14.27 7.47
CA GLU A 146 -3.37 -14.16 8.01
C GLU A 146 -4.42 -14.51 6.96
N ILE A 147 -4.19 -14.19 5.68
CA ILE A 147 -5.07 -14.62 4.58
C ILE A 147 -5.05 -16.15 4.44
N ALA A 148 -3.87 -16.75 4.52
CA ALA A 148 -3.70 -18.20 4.47
C ALA A 148 -4.48 -18.90 5.59
N GLU A 149 -4.39 -18.38 6.82
CA GLU A 149 -5.16 -18.88 7.96
C GLU A 149 -6.67 -18.65 7.78
N ARG A 150 -7.08 -17.44 7.37
CA ARG A 150 -8.49 -17.06 7.23
C ARG A 150 -9.22 -17.85 6.14
N LEU A 151 -8.53 -18.18 5.05
CA LEU A 151 -9.10 -18.88 3.90
C LEU A 151 -8.81 -20.38 3.91
N ASP A 152 -8.13 -20.90 4.94
CA ASP A 152 -7.65 -22.29 5.00
C ASP A 152 -6.86 -22.69 3.72
N MET A 153 -5.93 -21.82 3.32
CA MET A 153 -5.11 -21.99 2.12
C MET A 153 -3.62 -22.05 2.47
N PRO A 154 -2.80 -22.83 1.73
CA PRO A 154 -1.35 -22.78 1.90
C PRO A 154 -0.78 -21.38 1.62
N LEU A 155 0.15 -20.91 2.46
CA LEU A 155 0.81 -19.60 2.29
C LEU A 155 1.45 -19.43 0.90
N GLY A 156 2.00 -20.52 0.34
CA GLY A 156 2.55 -20.51 -1.02
C GLY A 156 1.47 -20.18 -2.07
N THR A 157 0.30 -20.79 -1.95
CA THR A 157 -0.85 -20.56 -2.83
C THR A 157 -1.32 -19.11 -2.74
N VAL A 158 -1.45 -18.55 -1.54
CA VAL A 158 -1.83 -17.14 -1.35
C VAL A 158 -0.82 -16.20 -2.01
N LYS A 159 0.49 -16.38 -1.76
CA LYS A 159 1.54 -15.58 -2.39
C LYS A 159 1.49 -15.66 -3.92
N THR A 160 1.30 -16.85 -4.48
CA THR A 160 1.19 -17.04 -5.93
C THR A 160 -0.06 -16.38 -6.50
N LYS A 161 -1.22 -16.52 -5.84
CA LYS A 161 -2.48 -15.90 -6.29
C LYS A 161 -2.42 -14.37 -6.23
N VAL A 162 -1.92 -13.79 -5.13
CA VAL A 162 -1.70 -12.33 -5.02
C VAL A 162 -0.77 -11.85 -6.14
N ARG A 163 0.38 -12.51 -6.33
CA ARG A 163 1.34 -12.11 -7.36
C ARG A 163 0.72 -12.16 -8.76
N ARG A 164 0.03 -13.25 -9.11
CA ARG A 164 -0.62 -13.40 -10.42
C ARG A 164 -1.72 -12.36 -10.62
N GLY A 165 -2.50 -12.08 -9.59
CA GLY A 165 -3.54 -11.06 -9.64
C GLY A 165 -2.98 -9.66 -9.91
N LEU A 166 -1.91 -9.27 -9.20
CA LEU A 166 -1.25 -7.98 -9.42
C LEU A 166 -0.60 -7.86 -10.81
N ILE A 167 -0.02 -8.95 -11.33
CA ILE A 167 0.52 -8.98 -12.69
C ILE A 167 -0.60 -8.78 -13.72
N HIS A 168 -1.71 -9.51 -13.55
CA HIS A 168 -2.86 -9.41 -14.44
C HIS A 168 -3.46 -8.00 -14.47
N ILE A 169 -3.65 -7.39 -13.30
CA ILE A 169 -4.14 -6.00 -13.21
C ILE A 169 -3.18 -5.05 -13.94
N ARG A 170 -1.87 -5.19 -13.73
CA ARG A 170 -0.87 -4.36 -14.40
C ARG A 170 -0.89 -4.53 -15.92
N GLU A 171 -1.06 -5.76 -16.41
CA GLU A 171 -1.15 -6.03 -17.85
C GLU A 171 -2.38 -5.39 -18.46
N GLN A 172 -3.55 -5.50 -17.80
CA GLN A 172 -4.78 -4.87 -18.28
C GLN A 172 -4.69 -3.34 -18.29
N LEU A 173 -4.12 -2.72 -17.25
CA LEU A 173 -3.96 -1.27 -17.19
C LEU A 173 -3.00 -0.75 -18.28
N LYS A 174 -1.91 -1.47 -18.57
CA LYS A 174 -0.98 -1.11 -19.65
C LYS A 174 -1.62 -1.19 -21.04
N ILE A 175 -2.50 -2.17 -21.27
CA ILE A 175 -3.23 -2.31 -22.54
C ILE A 175 -4.17 -1.12 -22.74
N THR A 176 -4.77 -0.60 -21.67
CA THR A 176 -5.66 0.56 -21.73
C THR A 176 -4.91 1.87 -22.02
N GLU A 177 -3.65 2.00 -21.61
CA GLU A 177 -2.80 3.16 -21.96
C GLU A 177 -2.41 3.19 -23.45
N GLU A 178 -2.17 2.03 -24.08
CA GLU A 178 -1.80 1.93 -25.50
C GLU A 178 -3.01 2.05 -26.46
N GLY A 179 -4.24 1.87 -25.96
CA GLY A 179 -5.48 1.93 -26.73
C GLY A 179 -6.16 3.30 -26.78
N ALA A 180 -5.57 4.33 -26.15
CA ALA A 180 -6.14 5.67 -26.02
C ALA A 180 -5.50 6.73 -26.95
N ASP A 181 -4.67 6.31 -27.91
CA ASP A 181 -4.06 7.15 -28.96
C ASP A 181 -4.82 7.09 -30.30
#